data_AF-A0A7S4DA02-F1
#
_entry.id   AF-A0A7S4DA02-F1
#
_cell.length_a   1.000
_cell.length_b   1.000
_cell.length_c   1.000
_cell.angle_alpha   90.00
_cell.angle_beta   90.00
_cell.angle_gamma   90.00
#
_symmetry.space_group_name_H-M   'P 1'
#
loop_
_entity.id
_entity.type
_entity.pdbx_description
1 polymer ?
#
loop_
_entity_poly.entity_id
_entity_poly.type
_entity_poly.pdbx_seq_one_letter_code
_entity_poly.pdbx_strand_id
1 'polypeptide(L)'
;MTNRNMRRSEVPRYFCMADNKGSFASPPWRNPTFLRRQLKEKGHRIVSNEWDAFTNSFLTNYKEAVFATTLRDPIERWFSQYRFEHVEHRDGTKKGSPVMPFEKWLPRQAGLGDHYYLKCFVGDENLQTDEELMGDVGPRGKPRFQGQFYWTYRKFDRRAWAWEDFRRAQELLLRFNLVLVLEWIDYSVDMIDRVLGWKEPPKQVLPWNNNQRKNTTSWSAKANIPEQELLKMKANNALGLLLYHWVKRIVAERLACQEY
;
A
#
# COMPACT_ATOMS: atom_id res chain seq x y z
N MET A 1 19.72 1.87 23.01
CA MET A 1 19.41 0.84 22.00
C MET A 1 20.45 0.90 20.89
N THR A 2 21.33 -0.10 20.90
CA THR A 2 22.45 -0.35 19.98
C THR A 2 22.02 -0.52 18.52
N ASN A 3 22.80 0.03 17.57
CA ASN A 3 22.83 -0.29 16.12
C ASN A 3 21.49 -0.35 15.36
N ARG A 4 20.73 0.76 15.29
CA ARG A 4 19.47 0.82 14.51
C ARG A 4 19.61 1.10 13.00
N ASN A 5 20.83 1.25 12.47
CA ASN A 5 21.00 1.46 11.03
C ASN A 5 20.67 0.17 10.27
N MET A 6 19.44 0.07 9.79
CA MET A 6 18.99 -1.04 8.96
C MET A 6 19.67 -0.94 7.59
N ARG A 7 20.40 -1.99 7.21
CA ARG A 7 21.12 -2.00 5.93
C ARG A 7 20.13 -2.05 4.77
N ARG A 8 20.49 -1.44 3.63
CA ARG A 8 19.67 -1.49 2.40
C ARG A 8 19.37 -2.92 1.93
N SER A 9 20.23 -3.89 2.23
CA SER A 9 20.02 -5.32 1.93
C SER A 9 18.90 -5.96 2.76
N GLU A 10 18.51 -5.36 3.87
CA GLU A 10 17.40 -5.82 4.73
C GLU A 10 16.04 -5.33 4.21
N VAL A 11 16.04 -4.53 3.14
CA VAL A 11 14.82 -4.01 2.50
C VAL A 11 14.49 -4.86 1.29
N PRO A 12 13.30 -5.49 1.26
CA PRO A 12 12.84 -6.19 0.07
C PRO A 12 12.68 -5.22 -1.08
N ARG A 13 13.09 -5.61 -2.29
CA ARG A 13 12.82 -4.83 -3.50
C ARG A 13 11.40 -5.09 -3.96
N TYR A 14 10.56 -4.06 -3.95
CA TYR A 14 9.22 -4.09 -4.55
C TYR A 14 8.84 -2.70 -5.07
N PHE A 15 7.73 -2.62 -5.79
CA PHE A 15 7.21 -1.35 -6.31
C PHE A 15 5.84 -1.05 -5.71
N CYS A 16 5.59 0.22 -5.42
CA CYS A 16 4.37 0.67 -4.72
C CYS A 16 3.06 0.35 -5.47
N MET A 17 3.13 0.17 -6.79
CA MET A 17 2.02 -0.18 -7.67
C MET A 17 2.50 -1.25 -8.65
N ALA A 18 2.01 -2.48 -8.50
CA ALA A 18 2.37 -3.58 -9.39
C ALA A 18 1.89 -3.32 -10.84
N ASP A 19 2.56 -3.91 -11.83
CA ASP A 19 2.00 -4.02 -13.18
C ASP A 19 0.88 -5.08 -13.21
N ASN A 20 0.05 -5.18 -14.25
CA ASN A 20 -0.93 -6.29 -14.35
C ASN A 20 -0.28 -7.68 -14.50
N LYS A 21 1.04 -7.79 -14.70
CA LYS A 21 1.71 -9.04 -15.08
C LYS A 21 2.27 -9.88 -13.93
N GLY A 22 2.27 -9.40 -12.70
CA GLY A 22 2.91 -10.11 -11.58
C GLY A 22 4.28 -9.55 -11.22
N SER A 23 4.97 -8.96 -12.19
CA SER A 23 6.42 -8.72 -12.17
C SER A 23 6.87 -7.83 -11.01
N PHE A 24 5.97 -6.95 -10.57
CA PHE A 24 6.24 -5.92 -9.58
C PHE A 24 5.28 -5.96 -8.38
N ALA A 25 4.73 -7.15 -8.09
CA ALA A 25 3.86 -7.42 -6.95
C ALA A 25 4.40 -6.85 -5.65
N SER A 26 3.50 -6.44 -4.76
CA SER A 26 3.84 -6.53 -3.35
C SER A 26 4.06 -8.00 -2.97
N PRO A 27 5.12 -8.29 -2.20
CA PRO A 27 5.35 -9.63 -1.68
C PRO A 27 4.15 -10.10 -0.83
N PRO A 28 3.82 -11.41 -0.80
CA PRO A 28 2.69 -11.93 -0.02
C PRO A 28 3.08 -12.00 1.46
N TRP A 29 3.21 -10.82 2.10
CA TRP A 29 3.74 -10.70 3.46
C TRP A 29 2.92 -11.45 4.49
N ARG A 30 1.61 -11.59 4.27
CA ARG A 30 0.69 -12.35 5.12
C ARG A 30 0.96 -13.86 5.14
N ASN A 31 1.68 -14.42 4.18
CA ASN A 31 1.95 -15.85 4.15
C ASN A 31 3.06 -16.17 5.16
N PRO A 32 2.79 -16.96 6.23
CA PRO A 32 3.76 -17.25 7.28
C PRO A 32 5.07 -17.84 6.77
N THR A 33 4.97 -18.77 5.81
CA THR A 33 6.11 -19.45 5.20
C THR A 33 6.95 -18.49 4.36
N PHE A 34 6.29 -17.66 3.53
CA PHE A 34 6.97 -16.63 2.74
C PHE A 34 7.70 -15.64 3.64
N LEU A 35 7.01 -15.12 4.68
CA LEU A 35 7.59 -14.16 5.60
C LEU A 35 8.80 -14.76 6.33
N ARG A 36 8.65 -15.96 6.93
CA ARG A 36 9.77 -16.64 7.59
C ARG A 36 10.98 -16.79 6.67
N ARG A 37 10.76 -17.16 5.40
CA ARG A 37 11.82 -17.25 4.40
C ARG A 37 12.48 -15.89 4.16
N GLN A 38 11.71 -14.80 4.01
CA GLN A 38 12.30 -13.47 3.82
C GLN A 38 13.15 -13.06 5.04
N LEU A 39 12.63 -13.28 6.25
CA LEU A 39 13.30 -12.91 7.50
C LEU A 39 14.55 -13.75 7.76
N LYS A 40 14.43 -15.09 7.70
CA LYS A 40 15.49 -16.00 8.10
C LYS A 40 16.52 -16.27 7.01
N GLU A 41 16.08 -16.49 5.77
CA GLU A 41 17.00 -16.89 4.69
C GLU A 41 17.59 -15.69 3.96
N LYS A 42 16.80 -14.62 3.77
CA LYS A 42 17.26 -13.43 3.04
C LYS A 42 17.69 -12.28 3.94
N GLY A 43 17.43 -12.36 5.25
CA GLY A 43 17.72 -11.29 6.19
C GLY A 43 16.90 -10.01 5.95
N HIS A 44 15.81 -10.08 5.18
CA HIS A 44 14.92 -8.94 5.03
C HIS A 44 14.20 -8.70 6.35
N ARG A 45 14.10 -7.45 6.80
CA ARG A 45 13.44 -7.10 8.07
C ARG A 45 12.26 -6.16 7.92
N ILE A 46 12.24 -5.30 6.89
CA ILE A 46 11.05 -4.47 6.65
C ILE A 46 9.96 -5.33 6.04
N VAL A 47 8.83 -5.33 6.72
CA VAL A 47 7.56 -5.86 6.22
C VAL A 47 6.67 -4.65 6.05
N SER A 48 6.46 -4.24 4.81
CA SER A 48 5.75 -3.00 4.52
C SER A 48 4.90 -3.18 3.29
N ASN A 49 3.64 -2.76 3.41
CA ASN A 49 2.82 -2.53 2.25
C ASN A 49 1.57 -1.69 2.56
N GLU A 50 1.13 -0.90 1.58
CA GLU A 50 -0.18 -0.22 1.57
C GLU A 50 -1.30 -1.13 1.06
N TRP A 51 -1.04 -2.43 0.92
CA TRP A 51 -1.98 -3.41 0.36
C TRP A 51 -2.19 -4.63 1.25
N ASP A 52 -1.22 -5.00 2.09
CA ASP A 52 -1.38 -6.16 2.97
C ASP A 52 -2.06 -5.79 4.27
N ALA A 53 -3.11 -6.54 4.57
CA ALA A 53 -3.64 -6.59 5.91
C ALA A 53 -2.81 -7.55 6.75
N PHE A 54 -2.28 -7.02 7.85
CA PHE A 54 -1.71 -7.83 8.90
C PHE A 54 -2.75 -8.07 9.98
N THR A 55 -2.86 -9.31 10.46
CA THR A 55 -3.65 -9.59 11.65
C THR A 55 -2.86 -9.19 12.90
N ASN A 56 -3.57 -8.97 14.02
CA ASN A 56 -2.93 -8.77 15.32
C ASN A 56 -1.96 -9.91 15.68
N SER A 57 -2.34 -11.15 15.33
CA SER A 57 -1.48 -12.34 15.51
C SER A 57 -0.18 -12.19 14.72
N PHE A 58 -0.26 -11.75 13.46
CA PHE A 58 0.91 -11.52 12.62
C PHE A 58 1.85 -10.47 13.20
N LEU A 59 1.31 -9.31 13.59
CA LEU A 59 2.09 -8.22 14.18
C LEU A 59 2.78 -8.63 15.49
N THR A 60 2.20 -9.59 16.22
CA THR A 60 2.73 -10.06 17.51
C THR A 60 3.75 -11.20 17.38
N ASN A 61 3.57 -12.08 16.39
CA ASN A 61 4.36 -13.31 16.24
C ASN A 61 5.70 -13.10 15.53
N TYR A 62 5.89 -12.00 14.80
CA TYR A 62 7.10 -11.70 14.02
C TYR A 62 7.81 -10.45 14.56
N LYS A 63 8.39 -10.56 15.76
CA LYS A 63 9.04 -9.43 16.45
C LYS A 63 10.34 -8.96 15.77
N GLU A 64 10.94 -9.80 14.95
CA GLU A 64 12.12 -9.49 14.15
C GLU A 64 11.78 -8.62 12.92
N ALA A 65 10.50 -8.58 12.53
CA ALA A 65 10.02 -7.73 11.46
C ALA A 65 9.83 -6.28 11.94
N VAL A 66 10.08 -5.34 11.04
CA VAL A 66 9.67 -3.95 11.20
C VAL A 66 8.47 -3.71 10.31
N PHE A 67 7.29 -3.59 10.92
CA PHE A 67 6.05 -3.27 10.24
C PHE A 67 5.98 -1.78 9.96
N ALA A 68 6.08 -1.42 8.69
CA ALA A 68 5.97 -0.05 8.22
C ALA A 68 4.81 0.09 7.24
N THR A 69 4.10 1.22 7.27
CA THR A 69 3.10 1.53 6.25
C THR A 69 3.05 3.03 5.97
N THR A 70 2.55 3.36 4.78
CA THR A 70 2.37 4.74 4.32
C THR A 70 0.91 4.91 3.91
N LEU A 71 0.28 5.98 4.38
CA LEU A 71 -1.05 6.36 3.94
C LEU A 71 -0.95 7.61 3.06
N ARG A 72 -1.77 7.65 2.03
CA ARG A 72 -2.03 8.79 1.16
C ARG A 72 -3.49 9.18 1.35
N ASP A 73 -3.91 10.38 0.95
CA ASP A 73 -5.33 10.66 0.83
C ASP A 73 -6.03 9.53 0.02
N PRO A 74 -7.12 8.92 0.53
CA PRO A 74 -7.76 7.76 -0.10
C PRO A 74 -8.23 8.02 -1.54
N ILE A 75 -8.66 9.24 -1.85
CA ILE A 75 -9.13 9.61 -3.18
C ILE A 75 -7.93 9.79 -4.11
N GLU A 76 -6.89 10.48 -3.64
CA GLU A 76 -5.61 10.58 -4.35
C GLU A 76 -4.99 9.21 -4.61
N ARG A 77 -5.21 8.25 -3.70
CA ARG A 77 -4.80 6.85 -3.84
C ARG A 77 -5.56 6.15 -4.97
N TRP A 78 -6.89 6.27 -5.00
CA TRP A 78 -7.69 5.73 -6.11
C TRP A 78 -7.36 6.38 -7.44
N PHE A 79 -7.13 7.69 -7.45
CA PHE A 79 -6.74 8.40 -8.66
C PHE A 79 -5.36 7.97 -9.17
N SER A 80 -4.43 7.70 -8.25
CA SER A 80 -3.13 7.10 -8.61
C SER A 80 -3.29 5.70 -9.19
N GLN A 81 -4.19 4.89 -8.62
CA GLN A 81 -4.52 3.58 -9.14
C GLN A 81 -5.01 3.65 -10.59
N TYR A 82 -5.95 4.56 -10.89
CA TYR A 82 -6.41 4.84 -12.24
C TYR A 82 -5.28 5.28 -13.17
N ARG A 83 -4.44 6.22 -12.73
CA ARG A 83 -3.32 6.68 -13.55
C ARG A 83 -2.40 5.52 -13.91
N PHE A 84 -2.02 4.70 -12.94
CA PHE A 84 -1.09 3.61 -13.17
C PHE A 84 -1.70 2.47 -13.98
N GLU A 85 -2.89 1.99 -13.62
CA GLU A 85 -3.54 0.89 -14.33
C GLU A 85 -3.98 1.33 -15.73
N HIS A 86 -4.72 2.43 -15.85
CA HIS A 86 -5.39 2.80 -17.10
C HIS A 86 -4.60 3.78 -17.97
N VAL A 87 -4.14 4.91 -17.40
CA VAL A 87 -3.46 5.96 -18.19
C VAL A 87 -2.06 5.53 -18.63
N GLU A 88 -1.33 4.83 -17.76
CA GLU A 88 -0.01 4.27 -18.05
C GLU A 88 -0.09 2.86 -18.66
N HIS A 89 -1.29 2.39 -19.01
CA HIS A 89 -1.53 1.13 -19.73
C HIS A 89 -1.02 -0.11 -19.00
N ARG A 90 -0.90 -0.07 -17.67
CA ARG A 90 -0.48 -1.23 -16.87
C ARG A 90 -1.58 -2.25 -16.69
N ASP A 91 -2.82 -1.95 -17.03
CA ASP A 91 -3.95 -2.89 -17.09
C ASP A 91 -3.98 -3.70 -18.39
N GLY A 92 -3.11 -3.38 -19.36
CA GLY A 92 -3.03 -4.06 -20.66
C GLY A 92 -3.78 -3.33 -21.77
N THR A 93 -4.36 -2.16 -21.50
CA THR A 93 -4.82 -1.24 -22.55
C THR A 93 -3.66 -0.89 -23.50
N LYS A 94 -3.96 -0.65 -24.78
CA LYS A 94 -2.93 -0.37 -25.79
C LYS A 94 -2.50 1.10 -25.70
N LYS A 95 -1.19 1.35 -25.86
CA LYS A 95 -0.66 2.70 -26.04
C LYS A 95 -1.36 3.39 -27.21
N GLY A 96 -1.99 4.53 -26.96
CA GLY A 96 -2.77 5.29 -27.96
C GLY A 96 -4.27 5.04 -27.94
N SER A 97 -4.77 4.12 -27.10
CA SER A 97 -6.21 4.00 -26.85
C SER A 97 -6.77 5.28 -26.19
N PRO A 98 -8.03 5.66 -26.49
CA PRO A 98 -8.67 6.79 -25.83
C PRO A 98 -8.67 6.62 -24.31
N VAL A 99 -8.22 7.66 -23.59
CA VAL A 99 -8.22 7.66 -22.13
C VAL A 99 -9.65 7.85 -21.63
N MET A 100 -10.24 6.78 -21.10
CA MET A 100 -11.47 6.84 -20.33
C MET A 100 -11.32 7.79 -19.12
N PRO A 101 -12.22 8.76 -18.92
CA PRO A 101 -12.24 9.60 -17.71
C PRO A 101 -12.37 8.80 -16.42
N PHE A 102 -11.82 9.33 -15.32
CA PHE A 102 -11.77 8.65 -14.02
C PHE A 102 -13.16 8.23 -13.52
N GLU A 103 -14.14 9.13 -13.60
CA GLU A 103 -15.51 8.93 -13.17
C GLU A 103 -16.26 7.87 -13.99
N LYS A 104 -15.76 7.53 -15.18
CA LYS A 104 -16.27 6.41 -16.00
C LYS A 104 -15.49 5.12 -15.76
N TRP A 105 -14.22 5.24 -15.42
CA TRP A 105 -13.34 4.10 -15.15
C TRP A 105 -13.64 3.46 -13.79
N LEU A 106 -13.73 4.26 -12.72
CA LEU A 106 -13.85 3.75 -11.36
C LEU A 106 -15.11 2.86 -11.15
N PRO A 107 -16.32 3.24 -11.62
CA PRO A 107 -17.50 2.39 -11.44
C PRO A 107 -17.44 1.05 -12.18
N ARG A 108 -16.57 0.92 -13.20
CA ARG A 108 -16.36 -0.35 -13.92
C ARG A 108 -15.49 -1.33 -13.13
N GLN A 109 -14.76 -0.84 -12.14
CA GLN A 109 -13.90 -1.66 -11.29
C GLN A 109 -14.72 -2.19 -10.13
N ALA A 110 -15.38 -3.32 -10.35
CA ALA A 110 -16.38 -3.85 -9.43
C ALA A 110 -15.78 -4.15 -8.04
N GLY A 111 -16.17 -3.37 -7.04
CA GLY A 111 -15.66 -3.47 -5.67
C GLY A 111 -14.50 -2.52 -5.35
N LEU A 112 -14.03 -1.68 -6.29
CA LEU A 112 -13.15 -0.55 -5.97
C LEU A 112 -13.95 0.73 -5.67
N GLY A 113 -13.28 1.71 -5.06
CA GLY A 113 -13.78 3.10 -5.03
C GLY A 113 -14.29 3.60 -3.68
N ASP A 114 -14.38 2.75 -2.66
CA ASP A 114 -14.76 3.10 -1.29
C ASP A 114 -13.75 2.56 -0.27
N HIS A 115 -13.66 3.25 0.86
CA HIS A 115 -12.93 2.88 2.07
C HIS A 115 -11.59 2.15 1.88
N TYR A 116 -10.73 2.64 0.97
CA TYR A 116 -9.47 2.00 0.58
C TYR A 116 -8.67 1.43 1.76
N TYR A 117 -8.47 2.20 2.84
CA TYR A 117 -7.65 1.74 3.96
C TYR A 117 -8.39 0.78 4.90
N LEU A 118 -9.72 0.85 5.01
CA LEU A 118 -10.45 -0.19 5.76
C LEU A 118 -10.36 -1.52 5.02
N LYS A 119 -10.49 -1.50 3.70
CA LYS A 119 -10.20 -2.65 2.84
C LYS A 119 -8.80 -3.18 3.11
N CYS A 120 -7.81 -2.32 3.00
CA CYS A 120 -6.40 -2.67 3.21
C CYS A 120 -6.13 -3.32 4.56
N PHE A 121 -6.69 -2.82 5.66
CA PHE A 121 -6.30 -3.28 7.01
C PHE A 121 -7.25 -4.31 7.62
N VAL A 122 -8.54 -4.25 7.28
CA VAL A 122 -9.60 -5.03 7.94
C VAL A 122 -10.60 -5.67 6.97
N GLY A 123 -10.35 -5.65 5.65
CA GLY A 123 -11.20 -6.38 4.69
C GLY A 123 -11.18 -7.90 4.91
N ASP A 124 -12.06 -8.64 4.25
CA ASP A 124 -12.17 -10.09 4.48
C ASP A 124 -10.91 -10.86 4.03
N GLU A 125 -10.48 -11.79 4.86
CA GLU A 125 -9.37 -12.73 4.65
C GLU A 125 -9.75 -13.88 3.71
N ASN A 126 -11.04 -14.20 3.67
CA ASN A 126 -11.57 -15.38 2.99
C ASN A 126 -11.92 -15.15 1.52
N LEU A 127 -11.61 -13.97 0.98
CA LEU A 127 -11.86 -13.69 -0.44
C LEU A 127 -10.96 -14.55 -1.36
N GLN A 128 -9.88 -15.17 -0.86
CA GLN A 128 -9.10 -16.24 -1.50
C GLN A 128 -8.32 -17.07 -0.45
N THR A 129 -8.33 -18.39 -0.54
CA THR A 129 -7.59 -19.26 0.40
C THR A 129 -6.09 -19.29 0.08
N ASP A 130 -5.24 -19.38 1.11
CA ASP A 130 -3.78 -19.47 0.92
C ASP A 130 -3.34 -20.76 0.16
N GLU A 131 -4.18 -21.80 0.13
CA GLU A 131 -3.97 -23.03 -0.64
C GLU A 131 -4.19 -22.83 -2.15
N GLU A 132 -5.22 -22.08 -2.56
CA GLU A 132 -5.43 -21.65 -3.95
C GLU A 132 -4.27 -20.76 -4.45
N LEU A 133 -3.63 -20.04 -3.54
CA LEU A 133 -2.53 -19.10 -3.83
C LEU A 133 -1.15 -19.76 -3.93
N MET A 134 -0.95 -20.90 -3.27
CA MET A 134 0.33 -21.61 -3.19
C MET A 134 0.40 -22.86 -4.09
N GLY A 135 -0.74 -23.31 -4.63
CA GLY A 135 -0.84 -24.55 -5.41
C GLY A 135 -0.21 -24.53 -6.81
N ASP A 136 0.09 -23.36 -7.40
CA ASP A 136 0.60 -23.28 -8.78
C ASP A 136 1.90 -22.46 -8.87
N VAL A 137 2.99 -23.09 -8.42
CA VAL A 137 4.36 -22.60 -8.61
C VAL A 137 4.92 -23.26 -9.86
N GLY A 138 5.23 -22.46 -10.87
CA GLY A 138 5.84 -22.93 -12.12
C GLY A 138 7.27 -23.45 -11.95
N PRO A 139 7.82 -24.05 -13.03
CA PRO A 139 9.21 -24.51 -13.01
C PRO A 139 10.15 -23.37 -12.59
N ARG A 140 11.06 -23.65 -11.66
CA ARG A 140 12.03 -22.70 -11.03
C ARG A 140 11.48 -21.85 -9.87
N GLY A 141 10.38 -22.24 -9.24
CA GLY A 141 9.93 -21.58 -8.00
C GLY A 141 9.24 -20.23 -8.22
N LYS A 142 8.84 -19.92 -9.46
CA LYS A 142 8.10 -18.70 -9.80
C LYS A 142 6.59 -19.00 -9.77
N PRO A 143 5.76 -18.22 -9.06
CA PRO A 143 4.30 -18.37 -9.13
C PRO A 143 3.82 -18.33 -10.60
N ARG A 144 2.94 -19.26 -11.02
CA ARG A 144 2.39 -19.32 -12.39
C ARG A 144 1.35 -18.24 -12.67
N PHE A 145 0.90 -17.51 -11.65
CA PHE A 145 -0.10 -16.46 -11.79
C PHE A 145 0.47 -15.22 -12.51
N GLN A 146 0.38 -15.22 -13.84
CA GLN A 146 0.26 -13.98 -14.60
C GLN A 146 -1.19 -13.49 -14.46
N GLY A 147 -1.40 -12.26 -13.98
CA GLY A 147 -2.68 -11.57 -14.17
C GLY A 147 -3.65 -11.48 -12.98
N GLN A 148 -3.35 -12.04 -11.80
CA GLN A 148 -4.29 -11.96 -10.67
C GLN A 148 -3.57 -11.80 -9.33
N PHE A 149 -3.28 -10.57 -8.93
CA PHE A 149 -2.69 -10.23 -7.64
C PHE A 149 -3.70 -10.15 -6.48
N TYR A 150 -4.88 -10.77 -6.62
CA TYR A 150 -5.98 -10.64 -5.67
C TYR A 150 -5.60 -10.97 -4.22
N TRP A 151 -4.55 -11.77 -3.99
CA TRP A 151 -4.05 -12.13 -2.66
C TRP A 151 -3.62 -10.97 -1.76
N THR A 152 -3.26 -9.82 -2.31
CA THR A 152 -2.90 -8.60 -1.55
C THR A 152 -3.93 -7.48 -1.70
N TYR A 153 -4.99 -7.68 -2.46
CA TYR A 153 -5.88 -6.61 -2.86
C TYR A 153 -7.26 -6.80 -2.25
N ARG A 154 -7.34 -6.68 -0.91
CA ARG A 154 -8.62 -6.50 -0.20
C ARG A 154 -9.40 -5.27 -0.70
N LYS A 155 -8.78 -4.42 -1.54
CA LYS A 155 -9.39 -3.29 -2.25
C LYS A 155 -10.66 -3.65 -3.05
N PHE A 156 -10.93 -4.93 -3.33
CA PHE A 156 -12.15 -5.43 -3.99
C PHE A 156 -13.25 -5.92 -3.04
N ASP A 157 -13.01 -5.93 -1.73
CA ASP A 157 -14.03 -6.28 -0.74
C ASP A 157 -15.26 -5.37 -0.89
N ARG A 158 -16.44 -5.98 -1.00
CA ARG A 158 -17.72 -5.30 -1.27
C ARG A 158 -18.63 -5.23 -0.06
N ARG A 159 -18.19 -5.73 1.10
CA ARG A 159 -19.00 -5.70 2.31
C ARG A 159 -19.25 -4.26 2.74
N ALA A 160 -20.33 -4.06 3.48
CA ALA A 160 -20.58 -2.79 4.15
C ALA A 160 -19.53 -2.56 5.25
N TRP A 161 -19.07 -1.31 5.40
CA TRP A 161 -18.09 -0.90 6.39
C TRP A 161 -18.78 -0.23 7.58
N ALA A 162 -18.43 -0.66 8.78
CA ALA A 162 -19.00 -0.17 10.02
C ALA A 162 -17.95 0.55 10.89
N TRP A 163 -18.41 1.23 11.93
CA TRP A 163 -17.53 1.89 12.90
C TRP A 163 -16.60 0.92 13.62
N GLU A 164 -17.00 -0.34 13.78
CA GLU A 164 -16.17 -1.42 14.32
C GLU A 164 -14.98 -1.72 13.40
N ASP A 165 -15.14 -1.62 12.07
CA ASP A 165 -14.04 -1.76 11.12
C ASP A 165 -13.02 -0.64 11.25
N PHE A 166 -13.54 0.59 11.35
CA PHE A 166 -12.72 1.77 11.60
C PHE A 166 -11.89 1.61 12.87
N ARG A 167 -12.52 1.21 13.99
CA ARG A 167 -11.84 0.97 15.27
C ARG A 167 -10.77 -0.12 15.16
N ARG A 168 -11.08 -1.26 14.52
CA ARG A 168 -10.11 -2.34 14.29
C ARG A 168 -8.92 -1.87 13.45
N ALA A 169 -9.15 -1.06 12.42
CA ALA A 169 -8.08 -0.50 11.60
C ALA A 169 -7.17 0.43 12.41
N GLN A 170 -7.74 1.24 13.32
CA GLN A 170 -6.97 2.06 14.25
C GLN A 170 -6.10 1.20 15.19
N GLU A 171 -6.68 0.18 15.82
CA GLU A 171 -5.96 -0.74 16.71
C GLU A 171 -4.79 -1.44 16.01
N LEU A 172 -4.99 -1.85 14.75
CA LEU A 172 -3.93 -2.43 13.93
C LEU A 172 -2.82 -1.42 13.65
N LEU A 173 -3.17 -0.23 13.18
CA LEU A 173 -2.20 0.82 12.83
C LEU A 173 -1.35 1.27 14.02
N LEU A 174 -1.90 1.27 15.24
CA LEU A 174 -1.13 1.58 16.45
C LEU A 174 0.00 0.58 16.72
N ARG A 175 -0.11 -0.65 16.20
CA ARG A 175 0.90 -1.71 16.39
C ARG A 175 2.02 -1.66 15.35
N PHE A 176 1.90 -0.85 14.30
CA PHE A 176 2.97 -0.67 13.32
C PHE A 176 4.14 0.08 13.95
N ASN A 177 5.36 -0.38 13.67
CA ASN A 177 6.58 0.29 14.10
C ASN A 177 6.70 1.67 13.45
N LEU A 178 6.23 1.82 12.21
CA LEU A 178 6.27 3.07 11.46
C LEU A 178 4.98 3.27 10.66
N VAL A 179 4.33 4.41 10.86
CA VAL A 179 3.18 4.85 10.06
C VAL A 179 3.50 6.24 9.55
N LEU A 180 3.40 6.43 8.24
CA LEU A 180 3.74 7.68 7.57
C LEU A 180 2.55 8.20 6.76
N VAL A 181 2.58 9.50 6.47
CA VAL A 181 1.67 10.14 5.53
C VAL A 181 2.49 10.55 4.32
N LEU A 182 2.12 10.05 3.14
CA LEU A 182 2.90 10.23 1.91
C LEU A 182 3.03 11.71 1.55
N GLU A 183 1.99 12.51 1.76
CA GLU A 183 2.03 13.97 1.55
C GLU A 183 2.98 14.68 2.52
N TRP A 184 3.37 14.04 3.62
CA TRP A 184 4.23 14.58 4.67
C TRP A 184 5.53 13.80 4.82
N ILE A 185 5.92 13.04 3.81
CA ILE A 185 7.08 12.14 3.89
C ILE A 185 8.38 12.91 4.17
N ASP A 186 8.52 14.11 3.59
CA ASP A 186 9.70 14.97 3.77
C ASP A 186 9.80 15.50 5.22
N TYR A 187 8.68 15.62 5.94
CA TYR A 187 8.66 16.00 7.35
C TYR A 187 8.87 14.80 8.29
N SER A 188 8.87 13.58 7.75
CA SER A 188 8.92 12.34 8.52
C SER A 188 10.33 11.73 8.61
N VAL A 189 11.37 12.45 8.17
CA VAL A 189 12.76 11.97 8.14
C VAL A 189 13.23 11.54 9.52
N ASP A 190 12.94 12.29 10.58
CA ASP A 190 13.35 11.94 11.95
C ASP A 190 12.64 10.68 12.47
N MET A 191 11.39 10.46 12.06
CA MET A 191 10.68 9.21 12.40
C MET A 191 11.32 8.02 11.68
N ILE A 192 11.67 8.20 10.40
CA ILE A 192 12.35 7.19 9.59
C ILE A 192 13.73 6.87 10.18
N ASP A 193 14.51 7.88 10.57
CA ASP A 193 15.82 7.67 11.21
C ASP A 193 15.67 6.97 12.57
N ARG A 194 14.72 7.37 13.41
CA ARG A 194 14.52 6.73 14.72
C ARG A 194 14.13 5.25 14.62
N VAL A 195 13.28 4.88 13.64
CA VAL A 195 12.80 3.50 13.47
C VAL A 195 13.77 2.66 12.63
N LEU A 196 14.27 3.19 11.52
CA LEU A 196 15.03 2.45 10.50
C LEU A 196 16.54 2.81 10.48
N GLY A 197 16.94 3.90 11.15
CA GLY A 197 18.31 4.43 11.13
C GLY A 197 18.72 5.06 9.81
N TRP A 198 17.74 5.49 9.00
CA TRP A 198 17.99 6.12 7.71
C TRP A 198 17.87 7.65 7.82
N LYS A 199 19.02 8.33 7.75
CA LYS A 199 19.08 9.79 7.60
C LYS A 199 18.52 10.27 6.27
N GLU A 200 18.70 9.47 5.22
CA GLU A 200 18.10 9.69 3.91
C GLU A 200 17.41 8.39 3.45
N PRO A 201 16.08 8.41 3.27
CA PRO A 201 15.36 7.22 2.80
C PRO A 201 15.86 6.80 1.42
N PRO A 202 16.11 5.51 1.17
CA PRO A 202 16.48 5.02 -0.15
C PRO A 202 15.33 5.27 -1.14
N LYS A 203 15.57 6.14 -2.14
CA LYS A 203 14.61 6.39 -3.22
C LYS A 203 14.74 5.31 -4.28
N GLN A 204 13.76 4.39 -4.35
CA GLN A 204 13.69 3.43 -5.45
C GLN A 204 12.98 4.07 -6.65
N VAL A 205 13.71 4.28 -7.74
CA VAL A 205 13.16 4.77 -9.01
C VAL A 205 12.75 3.56 -9.85
N LEU A 206 11.57 3.61 -10.46
CA LEU A 206 11.12 2.58 -11.40
C LEU A 206 12.12 2.46 -12.57
N PRO A 207 12.48 1.25 -13.03
CA PRO A 207 13.52 1.06 -14.05
C PRO A 207 13.27 1.83 -15.35
N TRP A 208 11.99 2.02 -15.72
CA TRP A 208 11.58 2.75 -16.93
C TRP A 208 11.53 4.28 -16.75
N ASN A 209 11.67 4.80 -15.53
CA ASN A 209 11.56 6.23 -15.23
C ASN A 209 12.90 6.99 -15.29
N ASN A 210 14.02 6.32 -15.55
CA ASN A 210 15.33 6.97 -15.57
C ASN A 210 15.46 8.08 -16.64
N ASN A 211 14.66 8.04 -17.71
CA ASN A 211 14.70 9.03 -18.78
C ASN A 211 13.45 9.95 -18.89
N GLN A 212 12.39 9.71 -18.12
CA GLN A 212 11.11 10.44 -18.24
C GLN A 212 10.87 11.54 -17.20
N ARG A 213 11.78 11.71 -16.22
CA ARG A 213 11.62 12.72 -15.16
C ARG A 213 11.84 14.18 -15.57
N LYS A 214 12.05 14.48 -16.85
CA LYS A 214 12.22 15.88 -17.27
C LYS A 214 10.94 16.72 -17.18
N ASN A 215 9.74 16.12 -17.04
CA ASN A 215 8.48 16.85 -16.82
C ASN A 215 7.37 15.92 -16.28
N THR A 216 7.48 15.44 -15.04
CA THR A 216 6.35 14.73 -14.40
C THR A 216 5.71 15.63 -13.35
N THR A 217 4.80 16.50 -13.79
CA THR A 217 3.81 17.13 -12.91
C THR A 217 3.09 16.04 -12.12
N SER A 218 2.96 16.21 -10.81
CA SER A 218 2.13 15.32 -10.00
C SER A 218 0.67 15.48 -10.47
N TRP A 219 0.02 14.36 -10.78
CA TRP A 219 -1.39 14.34 -11.12
C TRP A 219 -2.16 14.25 -9.81
N SER A 220 -2.93 15.29 -9.48
CA SER A 220 -3.80 15.30 -8.30
C SER A 220 -5.24 15.01 -8.69
N ALA A 221 -5.95 14.31 -7.82
CA ALA A 221 -7.38 14.03 -7.98
C ALA A 221 -8.17 15.35 -8.07
N LYS A 222 -7.84 16.32 -7.20
CA LYS A 222 -8.51 17.63 -7.16
C LYS A 222 -8.45 18.39 -8.50
N ALA A 223 -7.36 18.26 -9.26
CA ALA A 223 -7.20 18.95 -10.53
C ALA A 223 -7.81 18.20 -11.73
N ASN A 224 -8.15 16.92 -11.58
CA ASN A 224 -8.49 16.04 -12.71
C ASN A 224 -9.86 15.34 -12.56
N ILE A 225 -10.52 15.46 -11.40
CA ILE A 225 -11.85 14.90 -11.16
C ILE A 225 -12.84 16.06 -11.02
N PRO A 226 -13.99 16.03 -11.71
CA PRO A 226 -15.04 17.03 -11.52
C PRO A 226 -15.45 17.15 -10.04
N GLU A 227 -15.69 18.38 -9.57
CA GLU A 227 -15.96 18.65 -8.15
C GLU A 227 -17.12 17.83 -7.59
N GLN A 228 -18.21 17.68 -8.34
CA GLN A 228 -19.36 16.88 -7.94
C GLN A 228 -19.00 15.40 -7.72
N GLU A 229 -18.15 14.84 -8.58
CA GLU A 229 -17.67 13.47 -8.44
C GLU A 229 -16.70 13.34 -7.26
N LEU A 230 -15.86 14.34 -7.03
CA LEU A 230 -14.98 14.40 -5.86
C LEU A 230 -15.79 14.40 -4.55
N LEU A 231 -16.89 15.15 -4.48
CA LEU A 231 -17.79 15.17 -3.32
C LEU A 231 -18.46 13.82 -3.09
N LYS A 232 -18.97 13.17 -4.14
CA LYS A 232 -19.52 11.81 -4.05
C LYS A 232 -18.49 10.81 -3.54
N MET A 233 -17.25 10.87 -4.06
CA MET A 233 -16.17 10.01 -3.59
C MET A 233 -15.84 10.25 -2.12
N LYS A 234 -15.82 11.50 -1.66
CA LYS A 234 -15.61 11.81 -0.24
C LYS A 234 -16.71 11.19 0.63
N ALA A 235 -17.96 11.30 0.23
CA ALA A 235 -19.07 10.66 0.93
C ALA A 235 -18.90 9.13 0.98
N ASN A 236 -18.59 8.50 -0.16
CA ASN A 236 -18.38 7.05 -0.25
C ASN A 236 -17.11 6.56 0.45
N ASN A 237 -16.17 7.45 0.81
CA ASN A 237 -14.93 7.11 1.50
C ASN A 237 -14.88 7.69 2.92
N ALA A 238 -16.01 8.09 3.51
CA ALA A 238 -16.05 8.83 4.77
C ALA A 238 -15.18 8.21 5.88
N LEU A 239 -15.38 6.93 6.20
CA LEU A 239 -14.55 6.23 7.21
C LEU A 239 -13.07 6.08 6.80
N GLY A 240 -12.79 5.96 5.50
CA GLY A 240 -11.42 5.89 5.00
C GLY A 240 -10.69 7.24 5.14
N LEU A 241 -11.40 8.33 4.87
CA LEU A 241 -10.92 9.70 5.08
C LEU A 241 -10.73 9.99 6.56
N LEU A 242 -11.67 9.58 7.42
CA LEU A 242 -11.51 9.69 8.86
C LEU A 242 -10.27 8.94 9.35
N LEU A 243 -10.02 7.73 8.83
CA LEU A 243 -8.84 6.96 9.21
C LEU A 243 -7.55 7.65 8.76
N TYR A 244 -7.52 8.17 7.53
CA TYR A 244 -6.42 8.97 7.02
C TYR A 244 -6.14 10.20 7.89
N HIS A 245 -7.17 10.98 8.24
CA HIS A 245 -7.03 12.14 9.11
C HIS A 245 -6.57 11.77 10.53
N TRP A 246 -7.05 10.65 11.06
CA TRP A 246 -6.58 10.13 12.34
C TRP A 246 -5.10 9.71 12.27
N VAL A 247 -4.65 9.08 11.19
CA VAL A 247 -3.22 8.79 10.97
C VAL A 247 -2.39 10.07 10.85
N LYS A 248 -2.88 11.09 10.14
CA LYS A 248 -2.22 12.41 10.11
C LYS A 248 -2.02 12.97 11.51
N ARG A 249 -3.04 12.87 12.37
CA ARG A 249 -2.92 13.27 13.77
C ARG A 249 -1.84 12.49 14.50
N ILE A 250 -1.79 11.15 14.38
CA ILE A 250 -0.73 10.33 14.99
C ILE A 250 0.66 10.78 14.52
N VAL A 251 0.83 10.98 13.21
CA VAL A 251 2.12 11.42 12.65
C VAL A 251 2.49 12.79 13.20
N ALA A 252 1.56 13.75 13.22
CA ALA A 252 1.80 15.08 13.80
C ALA A 252 2.17 15.01 15.29
N GLU A 253 1.46 14.20 16.08
CA GLU A 253 1.76 14.00 17.51
C GLU A 253 3.15 13.37 17.70
N ARG A 254 3.52 12.37 16.91
CA ARG A 254 4.88 11.74 16.96
C ARG A 254 6.00 12.69 16.50
N LEU A 255 5.68 13.64 15.62
CA LEU A 255 6.59 14.70 15.19
C LEU A 255 6.71 15.83 16.20
N ALA A 256 5.68 16.07 17.02
CA ALA A 256 5.71 17.10 18.07
C ALA A 256 6.31 16.56 19.38
N CYS A 257 5.96 15.34 19.78
CA CYS A 257 6.36 14.72 21.05
C CYS A 257 7.72 13.99 20.94
N GLN A 258 8.70 14.52 20.20
CA GLN A 258 9.95 13.80 19.92
C GLN A 258 10.86 13.57 21.15
N GLU A 259 10.50 14.09 22.32
CA GLU A 259 11.34 14.17 23.52
C GLU A 259 10.91 13.29 24.72
N TYR A 260 10.17 12.20 24.54
CA TYR A 260 9.90 11.25 25.65
C TYR A 260 10.30 9.81 25.31
#